data_AF-Q245V3-F1
#
_entry.id   AF-Q245V3-F1
#
_cell.length_a   1.000
_cell.length_b   1.000
_cell.length_c   1.000
_cell.angle_alpha   90.00
_cell.angle_beta   90.00
_cell.angle_gamma   90.00
#
_symmetry.space_group_name_H-M   'P 1'
#
loop_
_entity.id
_entity.type
_entity.pdbx_description
1 polymer ?
#
loop_
_entity_poly.entity_id
_entity_poly.type
_entity_poly.pdbx_seq_one_letter_code
_entity_poly.pdbx_strand_id
1 'polypeptide(L)'
;MQDQKAVEEQKFCSYIFNLILNKGGVKMHMSIADITKEMQALDPKDSVNHFRKRFGNMDQCLREIQNPFYTIDNHIVITFKPHDQIIQLHSQGHINEEDFKLYEKVYQENEKKKLEDHK
;
A
#
# COMPACT_ATOMS: atom_id res chain seq x y z
N MET A 1 12.48 9.47 -21.31
CA MET A 1 11.24 9.86 -20.60
C MET A 1 10.47 8.68 -19.99
N GLN A 2 10.75 7.42 -20.36
CA GLN A 2 10.07 6.24 -19.78
C GLN A 2 10.51 5.91 -18.34
N ASP A 3 11.76 6.18 -17.95
CA ASP A 3 12.27 5.86 -16.60
C ASP A 3 11.63 6.66 -15.46
N GLN A 4 11.31 7.94 -15.68
CA GLN A 4 10.86 8.81 -14.58
C GLN A 4 9.46 8.45 -14.09
N LYS A 5 8.57 8.03 -15.00
CA LYS A 5 7.21 7.60 -14.65
C LYS A 5 7.23 6.32 -13.80
N ALA A 6 8.07 5.36 -14.17
CA ALA A 6 8.23 4.10 -13.43
C ALA A 6 8.78 4.34 -12.01
N VAL A 7 9.73 5.26 -11.85
CA VAL A 7 10.28 5.61 -10.54
C VAL A 7 9.25 6.30 -9.64
N GLU A 8 8.45 7.23 -10.19
CA GLU A 8 7.38 7.90 -9.42
C GLU A 8 6.26 6.93 -9.02
N GLU A 9 5.89 6.03 -9.93
CA GLU A 9 4.90 4.98 -9.66
C GLU A 9 5.39 4.01 -8.59
N GLN A 10 6.64 3.55 -8.67
CA GLN A 10 7.23 2.68 -7.65
C GLN A 10 7.27 3.37 -6.28
N LYS A 11 7.67 4.64 -6.22
CA LYS A 11 7.63 5.42 -4.97
C LYS A 11 6.22 5.55 -4.41
N PHE A 12 5.24 5.80 -5.27
CA PHE A 12 3.84 5.86 -4.86
C PHE A 12 3.37 4.50 -4.31
N CYS A 13 3.67 3.41 -5.01
CA CYS A 13 3.34 2.06 -4.57
C CYS A 13 3.97 1.73 -3.21
N SER A 14 5.28 1.96 -3.03
CA SER A 14 5.96 1.77 -1.75
C SER A 14 5.37 2.63 -0.64
N TYR A 15 5.00 3.88 -0.94
CA TYR A 15 4.33 4.74 0.03
C TYR A 15 2.99 4.14 0.50
N ILE A 16 2.13 3.73 -0.43
CA ILE A 16 0.82 3.12 -0.10
C ILE A 16 1.02 1.82 0.69
N PHE A 17 1.97 0.99 0.28
CA PHE A 17 2.31 -0.27 0.96
C PHE A 17 2.66 -0.01 2.43
N ASN A 18 3.63 0.89 2.66
CA ASN A 18 4.11 1.22 4.00
C ASN A 18 3.05 1.92 4.84
N LEU A 19 2.21 2.75 4.22
CA LEU A 19 1.11 3.41 4.93
C LEU A 19 0.13 2.39 5.50
N ILE A 20 -0.29 1.41 4.70
CA ILE A 20 -1.23 0.36 5.13
C ILE A 20 -0.60 -0.52 6.21
N LEU A 21 0.69 -0.85 6.11
CA LEU A 21 1.37 -1.61 7.16
C LEU A 21 1.41 -0.88 8.50
N ASN A 22 1.65 0.43 8.47
CA ASN A 22 1.79 1.22 9.69
C ASN A 22 0.43 1.60 10.31
N LYS A 23 -0.61 1.79 9.49
CA LYS A 23 -1.91 2.35 9.94
C LYS A 23 -3.11 1.44 9.73
N GLY A 24 -2.97 0.34 8.99
CA GLY A 24 -4.06 -0.59 8.70
C GLY A 24 -4.37 -1.60 9.81
N GLY A 25 -3.67 -1.52 10.94
CA GLY A 25 -3.88 -2.37 12.11
C GLY A 25 -3.72 -3.87 11.84
N VAL A 26 -4.38 -4.70 12.65
CA VAL A 26 -4.26 -6.18 12.60
C VAL A 26 -4.73 -6.76 11.27
N LYS A 27 -5.72 -6.12 10.64
CA LYS A 27 -6.28 -6.53 9.35
C LYS A 27 -5.52 -5.97 8.14
N MET A 28 -4.56 -5.08 8.37
CA MET A 28 -3.79 -4.38 7.34
C MET A 28 -4.66 -3.86 6.20
N HIS A 29 -5.67 -3.07 6.56
CA HIS A 29 -6.62 -2.48 5.63
C HIS A 29 -6.83 -1.00 5.91
N MET A 30 -7.09 -0.21 4.87
CA MET A 30 -7.38 1.23 5.01
C MET A 30 -8.41 1.68 3.96
N SER A 31 -9.25 2.64 4.33
CA SER A 31 -10.14 3.28 3.35
C SER A 31 -9.35 4.22 2.44
N ILE A 32 -9.79 4.41 1.19
CA ILE A 32 -9.19 5.41 0.29
C ILE A 32 -9.30 6.82 0.89
N ALA A 33 -10.33 7.10 1.67
CA ALA A 33 -10.49 8.38 2.36
C ALA A 33 -9.35 8.62 3.37
N ASP A 34 -9.03 7.62 4.19
CA ASP A 34 -7.93 7.71 5.16
C ASP A 34 -6.59 7.85 4.46
N ILE A 35 -6.35 7.05 3.41
CA ILE A 35 -5.14 7.16 2.58
C ILE A 35 -5.02 8.55 1.96
N THR A 36 -6.13 9.11 1.47
CA THR A 36 -6.16 10.47 0.91
C THR A 36 -5.78 11.51 1.95
N LYS A 37 -6.31 11.39 3.17
CA LYS A 37 -6.01 12.30 4.28
C LYS A 37 -4.52 12.24 4.67
N GLU A 38 -3.97 11.04 4.77
CA GLU A 38 -2.56 10.81 5.08
C GLU A 38 -1.63 11.37 4.00
N MET A 39 -2.00 11.19 2.73
CA MET A 39 -1.25 11.78 1.62
C MET A 39 -1.34 13.31 1.58
N GLN A 40 -2.51 13.87 1.85
CA GLN A 40 -2.69 15.32 1.91
C GLN A 40 -1.92 15.98 3.06
N ALA A 41 -1.49 15.21 4.07
CA ALA A 41 -0.61 15.67 5.12
C ALA A 41 0.88 15.73 4.70
N LEU A 42 1.26 15.09 3.60
CA LEU A 42 2.61 15.23 3.02
C LEU A 42 2.82 16.62 2.44
N ASP A 43 4.09 16.98 2.18
CA ASP A 43 4.43 18.22 1.49
C ASP A 43 3.65 18.30 0.15
N PRO A 44 3.02 19.45 -0.18
CA PRO A 44 2.34 19.62 -1.46
C PRO A 44 3.23 19.38 -2.69
N LYS A 45 4.55 19.53 -2.53
CA LYS A 45 5.60 19.30 -3.52
C LYS A 45 6.14 17.86 -3.51
N ASP A 46 5.64 17.00 -2.63
CA ASP A 46 6.06 15.60 -2.58
C ASP A 46 5.70 14.88 -3.89
N SER A 47 6.65 14.12 -4.43
CA SER A 47 6.48 13.36 -5.68
C SER A 47 5.27 12.41 -5.66
N VAL A 48 4.94 11.82 -4.50
CA VAL A 48 3.78 10.93 -4.31
C VAL A 48 2.48 11.74 -4.49
N ASN A 49 2.42 12.95 -3.94
CA ASN A 49 1.28 13.86 -4.10
C ASN A 49 1.14 14.37 -5.54
N HIS A 50 2.25 14.69 -6.21
CA HIS A 50 2.25 15.07 -7.61
C HIS A 50 1.77 13.94 -8.51
N PHE A 51 2.21 12.70 -8.26
CA PHE A 51 1.81 11.54 -9.02
C PHE A 51 0.30 11.30 -8.91
N ARG A 52 -0.26 11.26 -7.69
CA ARG A 52 -1.70 11.12 -7.46
C ARG A 52 -2.53 12.18 -8.19
N LYS A 53 -2.08 13.45 -8.19
CA LYS A 53 -2.80 14.56 -8.84
C LYS A 53 -2.98 14.37 -10.35
N ARG A 54 -2.14 13.57 -11.01
CA ARG A 54 -2.27 13.27 -12.45
C ARG A 54 -3.55 12.51 -12.80
N PHE A 55 -4.11 11.80 -11.84
CA PHE A 55 -5.31 10.97 -11.99
C PHE A 55 -6.58 11.69 -11.49
N GLY A 56 -6.49 12.96 -11.10
CA GLY A 56 -7.59 13.75 -10.56
C GLY A 56 -7.94 13.43 -9.10
N ASN A 57 -8.19 12.16 -8.77
CA ASN A 57 -8.51 11.72 -7.41
C ASN A 57 -7.83 10.39 -7.03
N MET A 58 -7.89 10.02 -5.75
CA MET A 58 -7.21 8.85 -5.22
C MET A 58 -7.82 7.52 -5.69
N ASP A 59 -9.15 7.42 -5.77
CA ASP A 59 -9.81 6.19 -6.21
C ASP A 59 -9.41 5.84 -7.65
N GLN A 60 -9.47 6.84 -8.55
CA GLN A 60 -9.03 6.68 -9.94
C GLN A 60 -7.53 6.34 -10.03
N CYS A 61 -6.69 7.02 -9.24
CA CYS A 61 -5.26 6.74 -9.17
C CYS A 61 -4.98 5.26 -8.84
N LEU A 62 -5.58 4.75 -7.78
CA LEU A 62 -5.34 3.38 -7.31
C LEU A 62 -5.89 2.32 -8.27
N ARG A 63 -7.01 2.62 -8.97
CA ARG A 63 -7.58 1.73 -9.99
C ARG A 63 -6.75 1.69 -11.27
N GLU A 64 -6.18 2.81 -11.69
CA GLU A 64 -5.39 2.89 -12.93
C GLU A 64 -4.00 2.25 -12.81
N ILE A 65 -3.35 2.36 -11.64
CA ILE A 65 -2.02 1.76 -11.41
C ILE A 65 -2.07 0.23 -11.37
N GLN A 66 -3.25 -0.35 -11.10
CA GLN A 66 -3.43 -1.81 -10.98
C GLN A 66 -2.37 -2.47 -10.08
N ASN A 67 -2.13 -1.87 -8.91
CA ASN A 67 -1.11 -2.34 -8.02
C ASN A 67 -1.38 -3.79 -7.58
N PRO A 68 -0.42 -4.72 -7.74
CA PRO A 68 -0.69 -6.13 -7.58
C PRO A 68 -0.82 -6.59 -6.12
N PHE A 69 -0.36 -5.81 -5.12
CA PHE A 69 -0.31 -6.29 -3.73
C PHE A 69 -1.60 -6.08 -2.93
N TYR A 70 -2.54 -5.27 -3.39
CA TYR A 70 -3.83 -5.09 -2.73
C TYR A 70 -5.01 -5.30 -3.67
N THR A 71 -6.18 -5.41 -3.06
CA THR A 71 -7.47 -5.32 -3.74
C THR A 71 -8.25 -4.15 -3.17
N ILE A 72 -8.97 -3.43 -4.04
CA ILE A 72 -9.93 -2.41 -3.64
C ILE A 72 -11.31 -3.06 -3.65
N ASP A 73 -11.96 -3.13 -2.50
CA ASP A 73 -13.33 -3.65 -2.41
C ASP A 73 -14.36 -2.61 -2.90
N ASN A 74 -15.62 -3.04 -3.02
CA ASN A 74 -16.72 -2.17 -3.43
C ASN A 74 -17.02 -1.04 -2.42
N HIS A 75 -16.50 -1.13 -1.20
CA HIS A 75 -16.63 -0.11 -0.15
C HIS A 75 -15.42 0.82 -0.08
N ILE A 76 -14.55 0.81 -1.11
CA ILE A 76 -13.43 1.73 -1.23
C ILE A 76 -12.41 1.49 -0.08
N VAL A 77 -12.29 0.23 0.36
CA VAL A 77 -11.28 -0.25 1.31
C VAL A 77 -10.20 -1.01 0.55
N ILE A 78 -8.96 -0.64 0.82
CA ILE A 78 -7.78 -1.34 0.33
C ILE A 78 -7.41 -2.41 1.36
N THR A 79 -7.31 -3.65 0.90
CA THR A 79 -6.86 -4.79 1.73
C THR A 79 -5.71 -5.49 1.02
N PHE A 80 -4.66 -5.86 1.76
CA PHE A 80 -3.59 -6.68 1.20
C PHE A 80 -4.13 -8.02 0.72
N LYS A 81 -3.51 -8.53 -0.35
CA LYS A 81 -3.73 -9.90 -0.79
C LYS A 81 -3.24 -10.90 0.28
N PRO A 82 -3.69 -12.17 0.21
CA PRO A 82 -3.22 -13.21 1.11
C PRO A 82 -1.70 -13.33 1.15
N HIS A 83 -1.16 -13.76 2.30
CA HIS A 83 0.27 -13.84 2.56
C HIS A 83 1.08 -14.53 1.46
N ASP A 84 0.61 -15.69 0.99
CA ASP A 84 1.26 -16.45 -0.09
C ASP A 84 1.38 -15.65 -1.40
N GLN A 85 0.38 -14.81 -1.70
CA GLN A 85 0.42 -13.95 -2.89
C GLN A 85 1.39 -12.79 -2.70
N ILE A 86 1.51 -12.23 -1.49
CA ILE A 86 2.51 -11.19 -1.21
C ILE A 86 3.94 -11.73 -1.37
N ILE A 87 4.20 -12.94 -0.86
CA ILE A 87 5.49 -13.64 -1.06
C ILE A 87 5.76 -13.82 -2.56
N GLN A 88 4.77 -14.27 -3.32
CA GLN A 88 4.92 -14.46 -4.76
C GLN A 88 5.24 -13.14 -5.47
N LEU A 89 4.60 -12.04 -5.10
CA LEU A 89 4.84 -10.72 -5.69
C LEU A 89 6.24 -10.18 -5.38
N HIS A 90 6.76 -10.41 -4.18
CA HIS A 90 8.15 -10.12 -3.85
C HIS A 90 9.11 -10.95 -4.70
N SER A 91 8.86 -12.26 -4.85
CA SER A 91 9.70 -13.12 -5.70
C SER A 91 9.70 -12.71 -7.18
N GLN A 92 8.64 -12.07 -7.65
CA GLN A 92 8.50 -11.50 -9.00
C GLN A 92 9.10 -10.09 -9.15
N GLY A 93 9.61 -9.49 -8.07
CA GLY A 93 10.21 -8.15 -8.08
C GLY A 93 9.20 -7.00 -8.05
N HIS A 94 7.92 -7.25 -7.75
CA HIS A 94 6.90 -6.21 -7.63
C HIS A 94 6.96 -5.46 -6.29
N ILE A 95 7.53 -6.08 -5.26
CA ILE A 95 7.72 -5.50 -3.94
C ILE A 95 9.23 -5.47 -3.70
N ASN A 96 9.77 -4.33 -3.29
CA ASN A 96 11.19 -4.23 -2.98
C ASN A 96 11.50 -4.94 -1.65
N GLU A 97 12.79 -5.21 -1.43
CA GLU A 97 13.26 -5.96 -0.26
C GLU A 97 12.97 -5.26 1.08
N GLU A 98 13.03 -3.92 1.11
CA GLU A 98 12.81 -3.15 2.34
C GLU A 98 11.34 -3.18 2.77
N ASP A 99 10.43 -2.96 1.81
CA ASP A 99 8.99 -3.04 2.01
C ASP A 99 8.58 -4.45 2.43
N PHE A 100 9.13 -5.50 1.78
CA PHE A 100 8.81 -6.88 2.13
C PHE A 100 9.27 -7.26 3.55
N LYS A 101 10.45 -6.81 3.99
CA LYS A 101 10.90 -7.01 5.38
C LYS A 101 9.97 -6.35 6.39
N LEU A 102 9.49 -5.15 6.09
CA LEU A 102 8.50 -4.48 6.95
C LEU A 102 7.19 -5.27 7.00
N TYR A 103 6.72 -5.75 5.84
CA TYR A 103 5.53 -6.59 5.74
C TYR A 103 5.63 -7.84 6.62
N GLU A 104 6.71 -8.61 6.49
CA GLU A 104 6.92 -9.83 7.28
C GLU A 104 6.89 -9.56 8.78
N LYS A 105 7.55 -8.48 9.22
CA LYS A 105 7.55 -8.06 10.62
C LYS A 105 6.12 -7.78 11.11
N VAL A 106 5.38 -6.91 10.41
CA VAL A 106 4.01 -6.54 10.82
C VAL A 106 3.07 -7.74 10.74
N TYR A 107 3.25 -8.63 9.76
CA TYR A 107 2.45 -9.85 9.63
C TYR A 107 2.64 -10.77 10.85
N GLN A 108 3.89 -11.05 11.23
CA GLN A 108 4.20 -11.86 12.42
C GLN A 108 3.68 -11.23 13.72
N GLU A 109 3.79 -9.91 13.86
CA GLU A 109 3.24 -9.18 15.01
C GLU A 109 1.70 -9.30 15.07
N ASN A 110 1.03 -9.19 13.93
CA ASN A 110 -0.42 -9.30 13.84
C ASN A 110 -0.92 -10.72 14.10
N GLU A 111 -0.22 -11.75 13.62
CA GLU A 111 -0.56 -13.15 13.93
C GLU A 111 -0.46 -13.44 15.42
N LYS A 112 0.56 -12.91 16.11
CA LYS A 112 0.66 -13.02 17.59
C LYS A 112 -0.52 -12.36 18.29
N LYS A 113 -0.88 -11.13 17.91
CA LYS A 113 -2.02 -10.40 18.51
C LYS A 113 -3.34 -11.14 18.33
N LYS A 114 -3.59 -11.72 17.14
CA LYS A 114 -4.80 -12.51 16.89
C LYS A 114 -4.89 -13.72 17.82
N LEU A 115 -3.77 -14.39 18.07
CA LEU A 115 -3.69 -15.54 18.98
C LEU A 115 -3.87 -15.14 20.46
N GLU A 116 -3.44 -13.94 20.85
CA GLU A 116 -3.63 -13.39 22.20
C GLU A 116 -5.08 -12.96 22.45
N ASP A 117 -5.74 -12.32 21.47
CA ASP A 117 -7.14 -11.90 21.56
C ASP A 117 -8.14 -13.08 21.61
N HIS A 118 -7.69 -14.31 21.30
CA HIS A 118 -8.51 -15.53 21.30
C HIS A 118 -8.28 -16.41 22.54
N LYS A 119 -7.52 -15.92 23.55
CA LYS A 119 -7.33 -16.58 24.86
C LYS A 119 -8.14 -15.88 25.95
#